data_AF-A0A8J5Y7T1-F1
#
_entry.id   AF-A0A8J5Y7T1-F1
#
_cell.length_a   1.000
_cell.length_b   1.000
_cell.length_c   1.000
_cell.angle_alpha   90.00
_cell.angle_beta   90.00
_cell.angle_gamma   90.00
#
_symmetry.space_group_name_H-M   'P 1'
#
loop_
_entity.id
_entity.type
_entity.pdbx_description
1 polymer ?
#
loop_
_entity_poly.entity_id
_entity_poly.type
_entity_poly.pdbx_seq_one_letter_code
_entity_poly.pdbx_strand_id
1 'polypeptide(L)'
;MSSRTGAKVPVIDFSNQNLKPSSPEWDLLKFQVREALEEYGCFEASFDQLLELRQPVLEALKQLFDLPFQTKQLCVSDKPLRAYHGSQSRLYDSISTDDAHIAENIEQYLTTTLWPQGNISFSKTLASFTQLALGLEKTILRMILESFGLEKYMDELVDSTNNHLRAMKYGRPNTSEPTLGIPQHCDNTILTLLSQLNEVQGLEIQNKNGEWMNLNPSPNSFVVMLGESFSIWLNGRLSSCYHRVLMEGNEARYSIGLFARPRGGYLVKVPKELVDDKNPMLFKPFDLEEFLRTYSPQIVQERDNISGAKVSVIDFSNQNLKLGSLEWDLLKFQVRGALEEYDYFKASFDQLLELRQLVLEALKKLFDLPFQTKKVENPFVPMLGVHQDCKRHIH
;
A
#
# COMPACT_ATOMS: atom_id res chain seq x y z
N MET A 1 -1.78 -11.93 36.65
CA MET A 1 -2.03 -11.09 35.46
C MET A 1 -0.79 -11.17 34.58
N SER A 2 -0.76 -12.05 33.58
CA SER A 2 0.32 -12.04 32.59
C SER A 2 0.08 -10.86 31.66
N SER A 3 1.03 -9.94 31.59
CA SER A 3 1.04 -8.92 30.55
C SER A 3 1.15 -9.64 29.21
N ARG A 4 0.11 -9.60 28.38
CA ARG A 4 0.23 -9.95 26.97
C ARG A 4 1.25 -8.97 26.38
N THR A 5 2.49 -9.42 26.17
CA THR A 5 3.41 -8.76 25.26
C THR A 5 2.70 -8.71 23.91
N GLY A 6 2.20 -7.54 23.52
CA GLY A 6 1.54 -7.35 22.23
C GLY A 6 2.46 -7.84 21.11
N ALA A 7 1.88 -8.43 20.07
CA ALA A 7 2.65 -8.85 18.90
C ALA A 7 3.45 -7.65 18.38
N LYS A 8 4.74 -7.85 18.14
CA LYS A 8 5.65 -6.84 17.60
C LYS A 8 6.07 -7.26 16.20
N VAL A 9 6.11 -6.30 15.29
CA VAL A 9 6.69 -6.50 13.96
C VAL A 9 8.15 -6.96 14.13
N PRO A 10 8.59 -8.01 13.40
CA PRO A 10 9.93 -8.54 13.54
C PRO A 10 10.99 -7.52 13.11
N VAL A 11 12.10 -7.50 13.84
CA VAL A 11 13.29 -6.70 13.51
C VAL A 11 14.35 -7.64 12.95
N ILE A 12 14.86 -7.31 11.77
CA ILE A 12 15.82 -8.10 11.01
C ILE A 12 17.07 -7.26 10.76
N ASP A 13 18.25 -7.80 11.07
CA ASP A 13 19.51 -7.05 11.01
C ASP A 13 20.20 -7.17 9.64
N PHE A 14 20.30 -6.03 8.94
CA PHE A 14 20.99 -5.87 7.65
C PHE A 14 22.30 -5.08 7.76
N SER A 15 22.82 -4.87 8.98
CA SER A 15 24.02 -4.05 9.21
C SER A 15 25.30 -4.75 8.74
N ASN A 16 25.28 -6.07 8.54
CA ASN A 16 26.42 -6.83 8.01
C ASN A 16 26.67 -6.57 6.52
N GLN A 17 27.64 -5.72 6.20
CA GLN A 17 28.02 -5.37 4.82
C GLN A 17 28.69 -6.49 4.03
N ASN A 18 29.12 -7.56 4.70
CA ASN A 18 29.81 -8.69 4.06
C ASN A 18 28.85 -9.86 3.78
N LEU A 19 27.53 -9.64 3.80
CA LEU A 19 26.53 -10.62 3.42
C LEU A 19 26.77 -11.11 1.99
N LYS A 20 27.11 -12.40 1.85
CA LYS A 20 27.35 -13.05 0.56
C LYS A 20 26.20 -13.99 0.24
N PRO A 21 25.63 -13.94 -0.97
CA PRO A 21 24.66 -14.94 -1.42
C PRO A 21 25.19 -16.36 -1.21
N SER A 22 24.28 -17.25 -0.77
CA SER A 22 24.59 -18.66 -0.45
C SER A 22 25.51 -18.90 0.76
N SER A 23 25.80 -17.88 1.57
CA SER A 23 26.41 -18.12 2.90
C SER A 23 25.36 -18.56 3.93
N PRO A 24 25.75 -19.24 5.02
CA PRO A 24 24.81 -19.60 6.09
C PRO A 24 24.08 -18.38 6.68
N GLU A 25 24.76 -17.25 6.80
CA GLU A 25 24.18 -15.99 7.28
C GLU A 25 23.14 -15.43 6.30
N TRP A 26 23.40 -15.53 4.99
CA TRP A 26 22.44 -15.14 3.96
C TRP A 26 21.19 -16.01 3.98
N ASP A 27 21.36 -17.33 4.09
CA ASP A 27 20.22 -18.26 4.12
C ASP A 27 19.37 -18.07 5.38
N LEU A 28 19.99 -17.79 6.53
CA LEU A 28 19.28 -17.42 7.75
C LEU A 28 18.48 -16.12 7.57
N LEU A 29 19.12 -15.08 7.04
CA LEU A 29 18.48 -13.78 6.85
C LEU A 29 17.33 -13.84 5.85
N LYS A 30 17.53 -14.58 4.74
CA LYS A 30 16.50 -14.89 3.75
C LYS A 30 15.30 -15.61 4.36
N PHE A 31 15.54 -16.57 5.26
CA PHE A 31 14.48 -17.27 5.98
C PHE A 31 13.68 -16.30 6.87
N GLN A 32 14.37 -15.43 7.64
CA GLN A 32 13.73 -14.43 8.49
C GLN A 32 12.88 -13.43 7.68
N VAL A 33 13.41 -12.96 6.54
CA VAL A 33 12.67 -12.07 5.63
C VAL A 33 11.39 -12.74 5.15
N ARG A 34 11.49 -13.99 4.69
CA ARG A 34 10.32 -14.75 4.21
C ARG A 34 9.28 -14.92 5.31
N GLU A 35 9.68 -15.39 6.49
CA GLU A 35 8.78 -15.63 7.62
C GLU A 35 8.06 -14.34 8.04
N ALA A 36 8.80 -13.22 8.13
CA ALA A 36 8.23 -11.93 8.47
C ALA A 36 7.20 -11.44 7.44
N LEU A 37 7.47 -11.61 6.14
CA LEU A 37 6.54 -11.21 5.09
C LEU A 37 5.32 -12.14 4.99
N GLU A 38 5.50 -13.44 5.24
CA GLU A 38 4.39 -14.40 5.31
C GLU A 38 3.46 -14.10 6.50
N GLU A 39 4.01 -13.67 7.64
CA GLU A 39 3.24 -13.43 8.86
C GLU A 39 2.66 -12.03 8.97
N TYR A 40 3.43 -11.00 8.60
CA TYR A 40 3.06 -9.61 8.84
C TYR A 40 2.92 -8.78 7.57
N GLY A 41 3.40 -9.25 6.42
CA GLY A 41 3.52 -8.46 5.19
C GLY A 41 4.55 -7.33 5.27
N CYS A 42 5.29 -7.25 6.38
CA CYS A 42 6.28 -6.22 6.67
C CYS A 42 7.29 -6.65 7.74
N PHE A 43 8.39 -5.92 7.84
CA PHE A 43 9.35 -6.03 8.94
C PHE A 43 10.11 -4.72 9.14
N GLU A 44 10.78 -4.59 10.28
CA GLU A 44 11.78 -3.55 10.51
C GLU A 44 13.16 -4.08 10.12
N ALA A 45 13.85 -3.39 9.21
CA ALA A 45 15.21 -3.69 8.78
C ALA A 45 16.20 -2.77 9.51
N SER A 46 16.93 -3.29 10.51
CA SER A 46 18.02 -2.56 11.15
C SER A 46 19.17 -2.39 10.15
N PHE A 47 19.64 -1.16 9.97
CA PHE A 47 20.58 -0.79 8.93
C PHE A 47 21.43 0.42 9.37
N ASP A 48 22.53 0.15 10.07
CA ASP A 48 23.36 1.18 10.73
C ASP A 48 23.86 2.30 9.80
N GLN A 49 24.05 2.02 8.51
CA GLN A 49 24.47 3.00 7.50
C GLN A 49 23.46 4.15 7.35
N LEU A 50 22.19 3.94 7.71
CA LEU A 50 21.17 4.99 7.69
C LEU A 50 21.39 6.04 8.79
N LEU A 51 22.04 5.66 9.90
CA LEU A 51 22.12 6.50 11.10
C LEU A 51 22.78 7.86 10.82
N GLU A 52 23.84 7.88 10.01
CA GLU A 52 24.54 9.10 9.62
C GLU A 52 23.72 10.03 8.73
N LEU A 53 22.75 9.48 7.97
CA LEU A 53 21.90 10.25 7.06
C LEU A 53 20.60 10.73 7.70
N ARG A 54 20.16 10.13 8.82
CA ARG A 54 18.86 10.46 9.45
C ARG A 54 18.71 11.96 9.72
N GLN A 55 19.68 12.57 10.40
CA GLN A 55 19.61 13.98 10.77
C GLN A 55 19.74 14.91 9.55
N PRO A 56 20.71 14.72 8.62
CA PRO A 56 20.76 15.48 7.37
C PRO A 56 19.46 15.41 6.57
N VAL A 57 18.85 14.23 6.45
CA VAL A 57 17.59 14.03 5.71
C VAL A 57 16.42 14.70 6.43
N LEU A 58 16.36 14.64 7.77
CA LEU A 58 15.37 15.37 8.55
C LEU A 58 15.44 16.88 8.28
N GLU A 59 16.63 17.46 8.32
CA GLU A 59 16.82 18.90 8.06
C GLU A 59 16.49 19.26 6.61
N ALA A 60 16.84 18.40 5.65
CA ALA A 60 16.43 18.56 4.25
C ALA A 60 14.90 18.56 4.10
N LEU A 61 14.19 17.68 4.79
CA LEU A 61 12.72 17.63 4.76
C LEU A 61 12.08 18.83 5.45
N LYS A 62 12.64 19.32 6.56
CA LYS A 62 12.17 20.57 7.18
C LYS A 62 12.29 21.74 6.20
N GLN A 63 13.47 21.92 5.59
CA GLN A 63 13.67 22.96 4.56
C GLN A 63 12.67 22.85 3.41
N LEU A 64 12.44 21.63 2.92
CA LEU A 64 11.45 21.35 1.87
C LEU A 64 10.04 21.79 2.27
N PHE A 65 9.59 21.39 3.46
CA PHE A 65 8.20 21.62 3.87
C PHE A 65 7.95 23.00 4.48
N ASP A 66 9.00 23.75 4.81
CA ASP A 66 8.95 25.16 5.22
C ASP A 66 8.89 26.12 4.01
N LEU A 67 9.11 25.63 2.79
CA LEU A 67 8.86 26.40 1.58
C LEU A 67 7.38 26.85 1.50
N PRO A 68 7.11 28.03 0.88
CA PRO A 68 5.76 28.49 0.65
C PRO A 68 4.90 27.44 -0.05
N PHE A 69 3.62 27.38 0.32
CA PHE A 69 2.66 26.44 -0.27
C PHE A 69 2.65 26.54 -1.81
N GLN A 70 2.66 27.75 -2.36
CA GLN A 70 2.69 28.01 -3.80
C GLN A 70 3.94 27.44 -4.48
N THR A 71 5.10 27.46 -3.79
CA THR A 71 6.34 26.88 -4.29
C THR A 71 6.23 25.35 -4.36
N LYS A 72 5.68 24.72 -3.30
CA LYS A 72 5.47 23.26 -3.27
C LYS A 72 4.49 22.80 -4.36
N GLN A 73 3.50 23.63 -4.70
CA GLN A 73 2.55 23.37 -5.79
C GLN A 73 3.17 23.37 -7.20
N LEU A 74 4.41 23.85 -7.37
CA LEU A 74 5.12 23.77 -8.66
C LEU A 74 5.50 22.32 -9.01
N CYS A 75 5.58 21.42 -8.04
CA CYS A 75 5.81 20.00 -8.28
C CYS A 75 4.53 19.32 -8.81
N VAL A 76 4.36 19.35 -10.13
CA VAL A 76 3.20 18.78 -10.84
C VAL A 76 3.57 17.55 -11.66
N SER A 77 2.61 16.65 -11.85
CA SER A 77 2.75 15.49 -12.72
C SER A 77 1.40 15.09 -13.31
N ASP A 78 1.41 14.63 -14.56
CA ASP A 78 0.26 14.03 -15.25
C ASP A 78 0.01 12.57 -14.84
N LYS A 79 0.96 11.98 -14.09
CA LYS A 79 0.84 10.63 -13.55
C LYS A 79 0.16 10.64 -12.18
N PRO A 80 -0.76 9.71 -11.90
CA PRO A 80 -1.43 9.62 -10.60
C PRO A 80 -0.45 9.44 -9.45
N LEU A 81 -0.68 10.17 -8.34
CA LEU A 81 0.08 10.05 -7.08
C LEU A 81 1.55 10.50 -7.16
N ARG A 82 1.92 11.33 -8.16
CA ARG A 82 3.33 11.75 -8.41
C ARG A 82 3.61 13.24 -8.19
N ALA A 83 2.58 14.07 -8.13
CA ALA A 83 2.68 15.49 -7.82
C ALA A 83 2.90 15.75 -6.32
N TYR A 84 3.04 17.03 -5.94
CA TYR A 84 2.79 17.46 -4.57
C TYR A 84 1.35 17.10 -4.16
N HIS A 85 1.21 16.40 -3.03
CA HIS A 85 -0.08 16.13 -2.40
C HIS A 85 -0.08 16.78 -1.04
N GLY A 86 -0.83 17.87 -0.93
CA GLY A 86 -1.01 18.59 0.31
C GLY A 86 -2.05 19.69 0.11
N SER A 87 -2.55 20.22 1.22
CA SER A 87 -3.48 21.34 1.19
C SER A 87 -3.35 22.11 2.49
N GLN A 88 -3.68 23.40 2.48
CA GLN A 88 -3.61 24.25 3.68
C GLN A 88 -4.43 23.73 4.87
N SER A 89 -5.45 22.89 4.63
CA SER A 89 -6.33 22.31 5.64
C SER A 89 -6.01 20.86 6.02
N ARG A 90 -5.10 20.18 5.31
CA ARG A 90 -4.76 18.77 5.58
C ARG A 90 -3.50 18.70 6.46
N LEU A 91 -3.46 17.71 7.34
CA LEU A 91 -2.27 17.42 8.14
C LEU A 91 -1.15 16.83 7.27
N TYR A 92 -1.47 16.23 6.13
CA TYR A 92 -0.51 15.51 5.32
C TYR A 92 -0.04 16.32 4.10
N ASP A 93 1.29 16.48 4.01
CA ASP A 93 2.02 17.03 2.87
C ASP A 93 2.98 15.95 2.35
N SER A 94 3.04 15.74 1.03
CA SER A 94 4.05 14.90 0.41
C SER A 94 4.49 15.40 -0.96
N ILE A 95 5.76 15.17 -1.27
CA ILE A 95 6.37 15.48 -2.57
C ILE A 95 7.12 14.24 -3.02
N SER A 96 6.93 13.85 -4.28
CA SER A 96 7.54 12.64 -4.84
C SER A 96 8.45 12.97 -6.02
N THR A 97 9.39 12.08 -6.32
CA THR A 97 10.25 12.14 -7.50
C THR A 97 10.34 10.78 -8.14
N ASP A 98 10.13 10.79 -9.45
CA ASP A 98 10.28 9.62 -10.31
C ASP A 98 11.74 9.30 -10.60
N ASP A 99 12.01 8.03 -10.89
CA ASP A 99 13.32 7.54 -11.32
C ASP A 99 14.44 8.03 -10.38
N ALA A 100 14.19 8.00 -9.07
CA ALA A 100 15.08 8.57 -8.06
C ALA A 100 16.42 7.83 -7.91
N HIS A 101 16.54 6.66 -8.53
CA HIS A 101 17.80 5.94 -8.70
C HIS A 101 18.83 6.71 -9.56
N ILE A 102 18.37 7.66 -10.37
CA ILE A 102 19.20 8.62 -11.10
C ILE A 102 19.27 9.89 -10.26
N ALA A 103 20.44 10.19 -9.69
CA ALA A 103 20.61 11.30 -8.76
C ALA A 103 20.26 12.66 -9.40
N GLU A 104 20.55 12.79 -10.70
CA GLU A 104 20.27 13.98 -11.51
C GLU A 104 18.76 14.27 -11.57
N ASN A 105 17.88 13.26 -11.49
CA ASN A 105 16.44 13.49 -11.48
C ASN A 105 15.98 14.19 -10.19
N ILE A 106 16.61 13.91 -9.05
CA ILE A 106 16.34 14.61 -7.79
C ILE A 106 16.77 16.09 -7.90
N GLU A 107 17.90 16.34 -8.55
CA GLU A 107 18.40 17.71 -8.78
C GLU A 107 17.53 18.49 -9.77
N GLN A 108 17.27 17.91 -10.95
CA GLN A 108 16.54 18.57 -12.02
C GLN A 108 15.06 18.74 -11.70
N TYR A 109 14.40 17.70 -11.15
CA TYR A 109 12.96 17.75 -10.92
C TYR A 109 12.59 18.41 -9.60
N LEU A 110 13.18 18.01 -8.47
CA LEU A 110 12.84 18.64 -7.19
C LEU A 110 13.60 19.93 -6.98
N THR A 111 14.93 19.85 -7.06
CA THR A 111 15.76 20.93 -6.52
C THR A 111 15.62 22.18 -7.36
N THR A 112 15.71 22.07 -8.69
CA THR A 112 15.57 23.21 -9.60
C THR A 112 14.15 23.80 -9.57
N THR A 113 13.12 22.97 -9.43
CA THR A 113 11.72 23.42 -9.33
C THR A 113 11.45 24.19 -8.04
N LEU A 114 11.96 23.70 -6.91
CA LEU A 114 11.67 24.25 -5.57
C LEU A 114 12.64 25.37 -5.16
N TRP A 115 13.89 25.28 -5.63
CA TRP A 115 14.95 26.27 -5.42
C TRP A 115 15.59 26.61 -6.77
N PRO A 116 15.07 27.61 -7.51
CA PRO A 116 15.63 28.02 -8.79
C PRO A 116 17.12 28.40 -8.73
N GLN A 117 17.60 28.83 -7.55
CA GLN A 117 19.00 29.20 -7.32
C GLN A 117 19.88 28.00 -6.90
N GLY A 118 19.29 26.80 -6.89
CA GLY A 118 19.90 25.56 -6.45
C GLY A 118 19.85 25.35 -4.93
N ASN A 119 19.85 24.08 -4.53
CA ASN A 119 20.10 23.62 -3.18
C ASN A 119 20.86 22.28 -3.26
N ILE A 120 22.14 22.37 -3.61
CA ILE A 120 22.99 21.19 -3.87
C ILE A 120 23.06 20.26 -2.65
N SER A 121 23.06 20.82 -1.44
CA SER A 121 23.08 20.03 -0.21
C SER A 121 21.81 19.18 -0.09
N PHE A 122 20.63 19.74 -0.41
CA PHE A 122 19.37 19.01 -0.40
C PHE A 122 19.39 17.84 -1.39
N SER A 123 19.78 18.09 -2.65
CA SER A 123 19.79 17.05 -3.69
C SER A 123 20.76 15.92 -3.34
N LYS A 124 21.98 16.27 -2.90
CA LYS A 124 22.99 15.28 -2.50
C LYS A 124 22.54 14.44 -1.31
N THR A 125 21.93 15.06 -0.29
CA THR A 125 21.42 14.33 0.87
C THR A 125 20.34 13.32 0.47
N LEU A 126 19.37 13.74 -0.35
CA LEU A 126 18.31 12.84 -0.83
C LEU A 126 18.84 11.75 -1.77
N ALA A 127 19.81 12.08 -2.64
CA ALA A 127 20.46 11.10 -3.49
C ALA A 127 21.21 10.04 -2.67
N SER A 128 21.97 10.44 -1.66
CA SER A 128 22.68 9.50 -0.76
C SER A 128 21.71 8.59 -0.02
N PHE A 129 20.63 9.13 0.54
CA PHE A 129 19.57 8.34 1.16
C PHE A 129 18.97 7.33 0.18
N THR A 130 18.68 7.78 -1.04
CA THR A 130 18.08 6.95 -2.08
C THR A 130 18.99 5.80 -2.49
N GLN A 131 20.29 6.04 -2.66
CA GLN A 131 21.25 4.99 -3.01
C GLN A 131 21.37 3.92 -1.89
N LEU A 132 21.37 4.32 -0.61
CA LEU A 132 21.35 3.37 0.50
C LEU A 132 20.08 2.51 0.49
N ALA A 133 18.92 3.15 0.36
CA ALA A 133 17.64 2.46 0.30
C ALA A 133 17.56 1.50 -0.91
N LEU A 134 18.07 1.90 -2.08
CA LEU A 134 18.12 1.05 -3.28
C LEU A 134 19.00 -0.19 -3.11
N GLY A 135 20.14 -0.05 -2.44
CA GLY A 135 21.01 -1.21 -2.16
C GLY A 135 20.31 -2.24 -1.26
N LEU A 136 19.61 -1.76 -0.23
CA LEU A 136 18.84 -2.60 0.68
C LEU A 136 17.62 -3.23 -0.02
N GLU A 137 16.88 -2.45 -0.81
CA GLU A 137 15.74 -2.92 -1.61
C GLU A 137 16.13 -4.08 -2.53
N LYS A 138 17.21 -3.93 -3.31
CA LYS A 138 17.72 -5.00 -4.18
C LYS A 138 18.12 -6.25 -3.40
N THR A 139 18.72 -6.07 -2.23
CA THR A 139 19.12 -7.20 -1.37
C THR A 139 17.91 -7.98 -0.88
N ILE A 140 16.88 -7.28 -0.39
CA ILE A 140 15.63 -7.87 0.09
C ILE A 140 14.87 -8.53 -1.05
N LEU A 141 14.73 -7.85 -2.19
CA LEU A 141 14.07 -8.38 -3.37
C LEU A 141 14.71 -9.71 -3.81
N ARG A 142 16.04 -9.76 -3.85
CA ARG A 142 16.78 -10.99 -4.17
C ARG A 142 16.49 -12.11 -3.17
N MET A 143 16.48 -11.83 -1.87
CA MET A 143 16.15 -12.83 -0.85
C MET A 143 14.74 -13.39 -1.04
N ILE A 144 13.76 -12.52 -1.32
CA ILE A 144 12.38 -12.94 -1.60
C ILE A 144 12.35 -13.86 -2.82
N LEU A 145 12.94 -13.46 -3.94
CA LEU A 145 12.95 -14.26 -5.17
C LEU A 145 13.64 -15.62 -4.98
N GLU A 146 14.82 -15.65 -4.37
CA GLU A 146 15.53 -16.90 -4.07
C GLU A 146 14.71 -17.81 -3.15
N SER A 147 13.93 -17.24 -2.22
CA SER A 147 13.10 -18.03 -1.31
C SER A 147 11.96 -18.77 -2.03
N PHE A 148 11.59 -18.34 -3.24
CA PHE A 148 10.61 -18.99 -4.11
C PHE A 148 11.23 -19.69 -5.33
N GLY A 149 12.57 -19.69 -5.49
CA GLY A 149 13.24 -20.23 -6.68
C GLY A 149 12.97 -19.41 -7.95
N LEU A 150 12.85 -18.09 -7.81
CA LEU A 150 12.47 -17.14 -8.86
C LEU A 150 13.59 -16.15 -9.20
N GLU A 151 14.84 -16.47 -8.84
CA GLU A 151 16.00 -15.59 -9.01
C GLU A 151 16.24 -15.14 -10.46
N LYS A 152 15.79 -15.93 -11.44
CA LYS A 152 15.87 -15.59 -12.87
C LYS A 152 15.08 -14.34 -13.26
N TYR A 153 14.13 -13.90 -12.43
CA TYR A 153 13.30 -12.73 -12.67
C TYR A 153 13.86 -11.45 -12.04
N MET A 154 15.04 -11.50 -11.40
CA MET A 154 15.65 -10.34 -10.73
C MET A 154 15.81 -9.16 -11.68
N ASP A 155 16.46 -9.37 -12.83
CA ASP A 155 16.70 -8.30 -13.80
C ASP A 155 15.39 -7.76 -14.38
N GLU A 156 14.41 -8.63 -14.69
CA GLU A 156 13.08 -8.22 -15.16
C GLU A 156 12.41 -7.26 -14.16
N LEU A 157 12.38 -7.61 -12.88
CA LEU A 157 11.74 -6.78 -11.85
C LEU A 157 12.50 -5.49 -11.58
N VAL A 158 13.84 -5.52 -11.58
CA VAL A 158 14.65 -4.30 -11.39
C VAL A 158 14.44 -3.33 -12.55
N ASP A 159 14.50 -3.81 -13.79
CA ASP A 159 14.40 -2.96 -14.99
C ASP A 159 12.97 -2.43 -15.19
N SER A 160 11.97 -3.24 -14.84
CA SER A 160 10.55 -2.85 -14.91
C SER A 160 10.08 -2.02 -13.74
N THR A 161 10.94 -1.74 -12.75
CA THR A 161 10.60 -0.94 -11.58
C THR A 161 11.05 0.51 -11.75
N ASN A 162 10.16 1.42 -11.36
CA ASN A 162 10.44 2.82 -11.14
C ASN A 162 10.49 3.08 -9.63
N ASN A 163 11.64 3.56 -9.17
CA ASN A 163 11.89 3.84 -7.77
C ASN A 163 11.53 5.28 -7.46
N HIS A 164 10.45 5.48 -6.71
CA HIS A 164 10.02 6.82 -6.33
C HIS A 164 10.48 7.17 -4.94
N LEU A 165 11.15 8.30 -4.83
CA LEU A 165 11.42 8.88 -3.53
C LEU A 165 10.24 9.77 -3.15
N ARG A 166 9.69 9.57 -1.95
CA ARG A 166 8.61 10.42 -1.42
C ARG A 166 9.01 10.98 -0.06
N ALA A 167 9.11 12.30 0.02
CA ALA A 167 9.21 13.04 1.27
C ALA A 167 7.79 13.28 1.82
N MET A 168 7.61 13.11 3.14
CA MET A 168 6.31 13.22 3.79
C MET A 168 6.41 13.99 5.12
N LYS A 169 5.46 14.90 5.33
CA LYS A 169 5.24 15.62 6.59
C LYS A 169 3.81 15.43 7.03
N TYR A 170 3.65 15.17 8.32
CA TYR A 170 2.37 15.14 8.99
C TYR A 170 2.38 16.24 10.05
N GLY A 171 1.54 17.26 9.88
CA GLY A 171 1.35 18.32 10.84
C GLY A 171 0.75 17.82 12.14
N ARG A 172 0.90 18.63 13.20
CA ARG A 172 0.24 18.39 14.48
C ARG A 172 -1.28 18.50 14.34
N PRO A 173 -2.06 17.60 14.95
CA PRO A 173 -3.51 17.76 15.05
C PRO A 173 -3.87 19.03 15.85
N ASN A 174 -5.00 19.65 15.53
CA ASN A 174 -5.56 20.78 16.31
C ASN A 174 -6.45 20.30 17.46
N THR A 175 -6.47 19.00 17.74
CA THR A 175 -7.34 18.32 18.70
C THR A 175 -6.52 17.47 19.66
N SER A 176 -7.08 17.20 20.84
CA SER A 176 -6.53 16.21 21.78
C SER A 176 -6.71 14.77 21.29
N GLU A 177 -7.69 14.54 20.42
CA GLU A 177 -7.97 13.23 19.85
C GLU A 177 -7.04 12.90 18.67
N PRO A 178 -6.70 11.61 18.48
CA PRO A 178 -5.93 11.14 17.33
C PRO A 178 -6.61 11.53 16.02
N THR A 179 -5.88 12.21 15.14
CA THR A 179 -6.38 12.64 13.84
C THR A 179 -5.77 11.81 12.72
N LEU A 180 -6.58 11.45 11.72
CA LEU A 180 -6.09 10.69 10.58
C LEU A 180 -5.10 11.51 9.74
N GLY A 181 -3.86 11.06 9.67
CA GLY A 181 -2.85 11.57 8.74
C GLY A 181 -3.03 10.99 7.34
N ILE A 182 -3.02 9.66 7.25
CA ILE A 182 -3.34 8.90 6.02
C ILE A 182 -4.33 7.78 6.37
N PRO A 183 -5.40 7.58 5.58
CA PRO A 183 -6.34 6.48 5.75
C PRO A 183 -5.68 5.10 5.61
N GLN A 184 -6.33 4.08 6.15
CA GLN A 184 -5.91 2.69 5.93
C GLN A 184 -5.80 2.38 4.43
N HIS A 185 -4.69 1.78 4.02
CA HIS A 185 -4.46 1.34 2.65
C HIS A 185 -3.37 0.27 2.61
N CYS A 186 -3.22 -0.37 1.46
CA CYS A 186 -2.03 -1.12 1.08
C CYS A 186 -1.25 -0.30 0.06
N ASP A 187 0.07 -0.48 0.04
CA ASP A 187 0.89 0.12 -1.02
C ASP A 187 0.72 -0.68 -2.31
N ASN A 188 0.59 0.00 -3.45
CA ASN A 188 0.52 -0.64 -4.76
C ASN A 188 1.90 -0.90 -5.39
N THR A 189 2.96 -0.91 -4.58
CA THR A 189 4.35 -1.12 -4.97
C THR A 189 4.68 -2.59 -5.20
N ILE A 190 5.92 -2.85 -5.64
CA ILE A 190 6.60 -4.12 -5.42
C ILE A 190 7.06 -4.19 -3.96
N LEU A 191 7.87 -3.21 -3.55
CA LEU A 191 8.34 -3.03 -2.17
C LEU A 191 8.31 -1.56 -1.78
N THR A 192 8.12 -1.30 -0.49
CA THR A 192 8.27 0.03 0.12
C THR A 192 9.30 -0.04 1.23
N LEU A 193 10.27 0.89 1.23
CA LEU A 193 11.22 1.10 2.32
C LEU A 193 10.96 2.47 2.93
N LEU A 194 10.43 2.51 4.16
CA LEU A 194 10.03 3.73 4.86
C LEU A 194 10.97 4.02 6.03
N SER A 195 11.54 5.22 6.08
CA SER A 195 12.31 5.70 7.23
C SER A 195 11.55 6.79 7.97
N GLN A 196 11.45 6.64 9.30
CA GLN A 196 10.93 7.66 10.20
C GLN A 196 12.08 8.53 10.74
N LEU A 197 12.01 9.84 10.51
CA LEU A 197 13.15 10.73 10.72
C LEU A 197 13.18 11.38 12.10
N ASN A 198 12.05 11.43 12.80
CA ASN A 198 11.95 11.93 14.18
C ASN A 198 11.16 10.98 15.09
N GLU A 199 11.15 11.24 16.40
CA GLU A 199 10.58 10.34 17.41
C GLU A 199 9.06 10.48 17.57
N VAL A 200 8.37 11.03 16.57
CA VAL A 200 6.92 11.20 16.57
C VAL A 200 6.27 9.94 15.99
N GLN A 201 5.55 9.22 16.83
CA GLN A 201 4.81 8.01 16.47
C GLN A 201 3.64 8.32 15.52
N GLY A 202 3.09 7.26 14.91
CA GLY A 202 1.83 7.39 14.18
C GLY A 202 1.59 6.32 13.12
N LEU A 203 2.62 5.58 12.70
CA LEU A 203 2.45 4.47 11.78
C LEU A 203 1.82 3.28 12.51
N GLU A 204 0.71 2.78 11.98
CA GLU A 204 0.07 1.56 12.45
C GLU A 204 -0.06 0.54 11.31
N ILE A 205 0.18 -0.73 11.62
CA ILE A 205 0.00 -1.86 10.70
C ILE A 205 -1.04 -2.81 11.27
N GLN A 206 -1.92 -3.32 10.41
CA GLN A 206 -2.93 -4.29 10.80
C GLN A 206 -2.36 -5.72 10.74
N ASN A 207 -2.48 -6.47 11.83
CA ASN A 207 -2.12 -7.88 11.85
C ASN A 207 -3.18 -8.78 11.19
N LYS A 208 -2.88 -10.07 11.04
CA LYS A 208 -3.81 -11.08 10.47
C LYS A 208 -5.13 -11.23 11.23
N ASN A 209 -5.18 -10.83 12.51
CA ASN A 209 -6.39 -10.85 13.32
C ASN A 209 -7.25 -9.58 13.13
N GLY A 210 -6.81 -8.63 12.30
CA GLY A 210 -7.49 -7.35 12.08
C GLY A 210 -7.18 -6.29 13.14
N GLU A 211 -6.24 -6.56 14.06
CA GLU A 211 -5.86 -5.63 15.12
C GLU A 211 -4.77 -4.67 14.64
N TRP A 212 -4.89 -3.39 15.02
CA TRP A 212 -3.90 -2.36 14.69
C TRP A 212 -2.74 -2.38 15.68
N MET A 213 -1.52 -2.44 15.16
CA MET A 213 -0.28 -2.44 15.91
C MET A 213 0.49 -1.15 15.61
N ASN A 214 0.81 -0.38 16.65
CA ASN A 214 1.70 0.77 16.54
C ASN A 214 3.13 0.31 16.23
N LEU A 215 3.75 0.93 15.22
CA LEU A 215 5.18 0.79 15.00
C LEU A 215 5.92 1.99 15.57
N ASN A 216 7.00 1.68 16.29
CA ASN A 216 7.97 2.67 16.73
C ASN A 216 9.35 2.27 16.18
N PRO A 217 9.62 2.53 14.89
CA PRO A 217 10.85 2.07 14.24
C PRO A 217 12.07 2.75 14.84
N SER A 218 13.18 2.00 14.91
CA SER A 218 14.46 2.50 15.39
C SER A 218 15.03 3.61 14.48
N PRO A 219 15.83 4.55 15.03
CA PRO A 219 16.50 5.60 14.26
C PRO A 219 17.35 5.11 13.07
N ASN A 220 17.90 3.90 13.18
CA ASN A 220 18.79 3.27 12.22
C ASN A 220 18.05 2.21 11.36
N SER A 221 16.73 2.27 11.23
CA SER A 221 15.99 1.24 10.50
C SER A 221 15.07 1.77 9.40
N PHE A 222 14.74 0.86 8.49
CA PHE A 222 13.65 1.01 7.54
C PHE A 222 12.50 0.09 7.93
N VAL A 223 11.27 0.57 7.86
CA VAL A 223 10.10 -0.31 7.78
C VAL A 223 9.96 -0.76 6.34
N VAL A 224 10.08 -2.06 6.11
CA VAL A 224 9.94 -2.70 4.79
C VAL A 224 8.55 -3.28 4.68
N MET A 225 7.82 -2.94 3.62
CA MET A 225 6.46 -3.42 3.37
C MET A 225 6.34 -4.03 1.99
N LEU A 226 5.65 -5.17 1.89
CA LEU A 226 5.30 -5.76 0.61
C LEU A 226 4.12 -5.00 -0.02
N GLY A 227 4.24 -4.63 -1.28
CA GLY A 227 3.15 -3.99 -2.00
C GLY A 227 2.23 -4.99 -2.74
N GLU A 228 1.03 -4.52 -3.08
CA GLU A 228 0.00 -5.30 -3.77
C GLU A 228 0.48 -5.82 -5.12
N SER A 229 1.29 -5.05 -5.85
CA SER A 229 1.81 -5.50 -7.14
C SER A 229 2.71 -6.72 -6.99
N PHE A 230 3.53 -6.78 -5.92
CA PHE A 230 4.34 -7.97 -5.68
C PHE A 230 3.52 -9.13 -5.13
N SER A 231 2.52 -8.86 -4.28
CA SER A 231 1.57 -9.88 -3.82
C SER A 231 0.89 -10.57 -5.00
N ILE A 232 0.41 -9.78 -5.98
CA ILE A 232 -0.18 -10.29 -7.22
C ILE A 232 0.84 -11.07 -8.04
N TRP A 233 2.04 -10.50 -8.25
CA TRP A 233 3.10 -11.16 -9.00
C TRP A 233 3.47 -12.50 -8.37
N LEU A 234 3.52 -12.60 -7.04
CA LEU A 234 3.75 -13.84 -6.30
C LEU A 234 2.51 -14.74 -6.19
N ASN A 235 1.46 -14.53 -6.99
CA ASN A 235 0.22 -15.31 -6.98
C ASN A 235 -0.43 -15.41 -5.58
N GLY A 236 -0.33 -14.36 -4.77
CA GLY A 236 -0.90 -14.29 -3.41
C GLY A 236 -0.10 -15.03 -2.34
N ARG A 237 1.13 -15.50 -2.61
CA ARG A 237 1.97 -16.21 -1.63
C ARG A 237 2.38 -15.33 -0.45
N LEU A 238 2.63 -14.04 -0.72
CA LEU A 238 2.87 -13.03 0.29
C LEU A 238 1.74 -12.00 0.21
N SER A 239 1.30 -11.50 1.35
CA SER A 239 0.22 -10.50 1.44
C SER A 239 0.80 -9.11 1.71
N SER A 240 0.25 -8.09 1.05
CA SER A 240 0.53 -6.70 1.40
C SER A 240 -0.12 -6.35 2.73
N CYS A 241 0.57 -5.59 3.59
CA CYS A 241 0.01 -5.20 4.87
C CYS A 241 -0.85 -3.92 4.77
N TYR A 242 -2.00 -3.94 5.44
CA TYR A 242 -2.78 -2.73 5.64
C TYR A 242 -2.07 -1.85 6.66
N HIS A 243 -1.91 -0.58 6.32
CA HIS A 243 -1.29 0.40 7.21
C HIS A 243 -1.99 1.75 7.13
N ARG A 244 -1.89 2.52 8.21
CA ARG A 244 -2.44 3.88 8.32
C ARG A 244 -1.49 4.77 9.11
N VAL A 245 -1.74 6.07 9.06
CA VAL A 245 -1.05 7.03 9.93
C VAL A 245 -2.05 7.78 10.78
N LEU A 246 -1.96 7.63 12.09
CA LEU A 246 -2.66 8.45 13.08
C LEU A 246 -1.70 9.45 13.69
N MET A 247 -2.14 10.71 13.78
CA MET A 247 -1.36 11.80 14.33
C MET A 247 -1.92 12.21 15.68
N GLU A 248 -1.05 12.23 16.68
CA GLU A 248 -1.33 12.61 18.06
C GLU A 248 -0.28 13.60 18.57
N GLY A 249 -0.63 14.36 19.61
CA GLY A 249 0.29 15.27 20.28
C GLY A 249 0.56 16.57 19.52
N ASN A 250 1.70 17.20 19.83
CA ASN A 250 1.96 18.60 19.46
C ASN A 250 3.08 18.78 18.43
N GLU A 251 3.72 17.70 17.99
CA GLU A 251 4.87 17.73 17.10
C GLU A 251 4.51 17.24 15.69
N ALA A 252 5.17 17.80 14.68
CA ALA A 252 5.04 17.32 13.32
C ALA A 252 5.88 16.06 13.13
N ARG A 253 5.36 15.06 12.40
CA ARG A 253 6.08 13.83 12.03
C ARG A 253 6.68 13.97 10.64
N TYR A 254 7.92 13.51 10.48
CA TYR A 254 8.63 13.50 9.20
C TYR A 254 9.03 12.08 8.84
N SER A 255 8.73 11.68 7.61
CA SER A 255 9.17 10.39 7.07
C SER A 255 9.53 10.52 5.60
N ILE A 256 10.40 9.64 5.15
CA ILE A 256 10.78 9.53 3.74
C ILE A 256 10.72 8.07 3.33
N GLY A 257 10.24 7.79 2.13
CA GLY A 257 10.12 6.42 1.64
C GLY A 257 10.62 6.27 0.22
N LEU A 258 11.23 5.12 -0.05
CA LEU A 258 11.49 4.62 -1.39
C LEU A 258 10.38 3.63 -1.77
N PHE A 259 9.66 3.94 -2.85
CA PHE A 259 8.52 3.18 -3.33
C PHE A 259 8.89 2.56 -4.68
N ALA A 260 9.25 1.28 -4.69
CA ALA A 260 9.55 0.52 -5.90
C ALA A 260 8.24 0.16 -6.59
N ARG A 261 7.81 0.88 -7.64
CA ARG A 261 6.57 0.59 -8.36
C ARG A 261 6.84 0.03 -9.76
N PRO A 262 5.95 -0.83 -10.29
CA PRO A 262 5.93 -1.14 -11.71
C PRO A 262 5.92 0.12 -12.60
N ARG A 263 6.76 0.15 -13.63
CA ARG A 263 6.75 1.15 -14.71
C ARG A 263 5.47 1.01 -15.53
N GLY A 264 4.97 2.13 -16.06
CA GLY A 264 3.94 2.09 -17.10
C GLY A 264 4.42 1.29 -18.31
N GLY A 265 3.55 0.47 -18.87
CA GLY A 265 3.83 -0.51 -19.92
C GLY A 265 4.26 -1.89 -19.40
N TYR A 266 4.67 -2.02 -18.13
CA TYR A 266 4.98 -3.33 -17.55
C TYR A 266 3.70 -4.04 -17.11
N LEU A 267 3.52 -5.26 -17.62
CA LEU A 267 2.43 -6.13 -17.19
C LEU A 267 2.83 -6.91 -15.95
N VAL A 268 2.28 -6.53 -14.80
CA VAL A 268 2.36 -7.32 -13.56
C VAL A 268 1.64 -8.63 -13.80
N LYS A 269 2.39 -9.73 -13.82
CA LYS A 269 1.91 -11.06 -14.22
C LYS A 269 2.45 -12.13 -13.28
N VAL A 270 1.67 -13.19 -13.09
CA VAL A 270 2.08 -14.35 -12.28
C VAL A 270 3.14 -15.19 -13.01
N PRO A 271 4.31 -15.48 -12.42
CA PRO A 271 5.27 -16.47 -12.92
C PRO A 271 4.65 -17.85 -13.04
N LYS A 272 4.96 -18.54 -14.13
CA LYS A 272 4.41 -19.88 -14.42
C LYS A 272 4.81 -20.91 -13.36
N GLU A 273 5.96 -20.71 -12.73
CA GLU A 273 6.50 -21.56 -11.65
C GLU A 273 5.63 -21.53 -10.38
N LEU A 274 4.81 -20.49 -10.21
CA LEU A 274 3.88 -20.36 -9.07
C LEU A 274 2.48 -20.91 -9.38
N VAL A 275 2.28 -21.51 -10.55
CA VAL A 275 1.00 -22.04 -11.02
C VAL A 275 1.11 -23.55 -11.22
N ASP A 276 0.29 -24.29 -10.49
CA ASP A 276 0.16 -25.75 -10.60
C ASP A 276 -1.29 -26.18 -10.27
N ASP A 277 -1.57 -27.49 -10.34
CA ASP A 277 -2.91 -28.03 -10.07
C ASP A 277 -3.43 -27.73 -8.66
N LYS A 278 -2.54 -27.50 -7.69
CA LYS A 278 -2.89 -27.15 -6.31
C LYS A 278 -3.02 -25.64 -6.12
N ASN A 279 -2.39 -24.85 -7.00
CA ASN A 279 -2.30 -23.41 -6.94
C ASN A 279 -2.59 -22.79 -8.30
N PRO A 280 -3.87 -22.66 -8.68
CA PRO A 280 -4.23 -22.04 -9.94
C PRO A 280 -3.82 -20.56 -9.97
N MET A 281 -3.72 -20.00 -11.18
CA MET A 281 -3.46 -18.58 -11.38
C MET A 281 -4.63 -17.75 -10.83
N LEU A 282 -4.36 -16.90 -9.84
CA LEU A 282 -5.39 -16.09 -9.17
C LEU A 282 -5.62 -14.75 -9.84
N PHE A 283 -4.62 -14.22 -10.54
CA PHE A 283 -4.62 -12.86 -11.06
C PHE A 283 -4.35 -12.84 -12.56
N LYS A 284 -5.10 -12.00 -13.29
CA LYS A 284 -4.83 -11.70 -14.69
C LYS A 284 -3.71 -10.65 -14.79
N PRO A 285 -2.87 -10.71 -15.84
CA PRO A 285 -1.89 -9.66 -16.09
C PRO A 285 -2.54 -8.28 -16.23
N PHE A 286 -1.92 -7.25 -15.68
CA PHE A 286 -2.40 -5.86 -15.80
C PHE A 286 -1.26 -4.86 -15.76
N ASP A 287 -1.49 -3.67 -16.32
CA ASP A 287 -0.60 -2.51 -16.20
C ASP A 287 -1.05 -1.64 -15.02
N LEU A 288 -0.15 -1.41 -14.06
CA LEU A 288 -0.48 -0.61 -12.87
C LEU A 288 -0.73 0.87 -13.21
N GLU A 289 0.01 1.47 -14.12
CA GLU A 289 -0.15 2.89 -14.49
C GLU A 289 -1.47 3.09 -15.24
N GLU A 290 -1.83 2.19 -16.15
CA GLU A 290 -3.12 2.18 -16.84
C GLU A 290 -4.28 1.98 -15.86
N PHE A 291 -4.15 1.00 -14.95
CA PHE A 291 -5.12 0.76 -13.90
C PHE A 291 -5.34 2.01 -13.05
N LEU A 292 -4.26 2.61 -12.54
CA LEU A 292 -4.37 3.85 -11.76
C LEU A 292 -4.95 5.00 -12.59
N ARG A 293 -4.59 5.17 -13.86
CA ARG A 293 -5.14 6.24 -14.69
C ARG A 293 -6.66 6.10 -14.89
N THR A 294 -7.12 4.86 -15.06
CA THR A 294 -8.54 4.54 -15.26
C THR A 294 -9.36 4.76 -13.98
N TYR A 295 -8.85 4.32 -12.84
CA TYR A 295 -9.62 4.28 -11.58
C TYR A 295 -9.27 5.41 -10.59
N SER A 296 -8.16 6.13 -10.75
CA SER A 296 -7.80 7.25 -9.84
C SER A 296 -8.81 8.39 -9.81
N PRO A 297 -9.46 8.80 -10.92
CA PRO A 297 -10.51 9.81 -10.86
C PRO A 297 -11.66 9.38 -9.93
N GLN A 298 -12.03 8.10 -9.95
CA GLN A 298 -13.05 7.52 -9.09
C GLN A 298 -12.56 7.44 -7.63
N ILE A 299 -11.31 7.01 -7.39
CA ILE A 299 -10.70 6.96 -6.06
C ILE A 299 -10.54 8.37 -5.44
N VAL A 300 -10.24 9.40 -6.24
CA VAL A 300 -10.14 10.80 -5.78
C VAL A 300 -11.52 11.36 -5.47
N GLN A 301 -12.52 11.10 -6.31
CA GLN A 301 -13.92 11.48 -6.07
C GLN A 301 -14.47 10.79 -4.81
N GLU A 302 -14.13 9.51 -4.61
CA GLU A 302 -14.43 8.75 -3.39
C GLU A 302 -13.67 9.31 -2.19
N ARG A 303 -12.37 9.63 -2.29
CA ARG A 303 -11.56 10.22 -1.19
C ARG A 303 -12.02 11.60 -0.75
N ASP A 304 -12.47 12.44 -1.67
CA ASP A 304 -13.04 13.75 -1.31
C ASP A 304 -14.47 13.60 -0.75
N ASN A 305 -15.18 12.52 -1.11
CA ASN A 305 -16.43 12.12 -0.46
C ASN A 305 -16.23 11.37 0.88
N ILE A 306 -15.01 10.96 1.25
CA ILE A 306 -14.72 10.33 2.56
C ILE A 306 -14.79 11.34 3.72
N SER A 307 -14.87 12.65 3.46
CA SER A 307 -15.36 13.60 4.48
C SER A 307 -16.89 13.53 4.72
N GLY A 308 -17.60 12.64 4.03
CA GLY A 308 -18.95 12.18 4.39
C GLY A 308 -19.83 11.69 3.23
N ALA A 309 -19.76 10.41 2.85
CA ALA A 309 -20.87 9.57 2.32
C ALA A 309 -20.37 8.17 1.89
N LYS A 310 -20.87 7.08 2.49
CA LYS A 310 -21.89 6.12 2.01
C LYS A 310 -21.50 5.24 0.80
N VAL A 311 -20.80 4.15 1.08
CA VAL A 311 -21.03 2.88 0.37
C VAL A 311 -22.34 2.30 0.89
N SER A 312 -23.19 1.77 0.02
CA SER A 312 -24.34 0.96 0.44
C SER A 312 -23.84 -0.35 1.02
N VAL A 313 -23.72 -0.40 2.35
CA VAL A 313 -23.52 -1.63 3.11
C VAL A 313 -24.89 -2.26 3.29
N ILE A 314 -25.10 -3.42 2.65
CA ILE A 314 -26.34 -4.16 2.77
C ILE A 314 -26.08 -5.31 3.73
N ASP A 315 -26.85 -5.32 4.82
CA ASP A 315 -26.75 -6.33 5.86
C ASP A 315 -27.65 -7.53 5.53
N PHE A 316 -27.04 -8.71 5.43
CA PHE A 316 -27.71 -9.97 5.16
C PHE A 316 -27.82 -10.86 6.42
N SER A 317 -27.52 -10.33 7.60
CA SER A 317 -27.55 -11.05 8.89
C SER A 317 -28.96 -11.45 9.35
N ASN A 318 -30.02 -10.88 8.77
CA ASN A 318 -31.40 -11.16 9.20
C ASN A 318 -31.80 -12.61 8.89
N GLN A 319 -31.88 -13.43 9.93
CA GLN A 319 -32.09 -14.88 9.87
C GLN A 319 -33.51 -15.29 9.41
N ASN A 320 -34.43 -14.34 9.21
CA ASN A 320 -35.83 -14.60 8.85
C ASN A 320 -36.20 -14.22 7.41
N LEU A 321 -35.23 -14.18 6.48
CA LEU A 321 -35.48 -13.95 5.06
C LEU A 321 -36.24 -15.13 4.43
N LYS A 322 -37.56 -15.06 4.39
CA LYS A 322 -38.41 -16.01 3.65
C LYS A 322 -38.65 -15.49 2.23
N LEU A 323 -38.48 -16.36 1.23
CA LEU A 323 -38.78 -16.02 -0.16
C LEU A 323 -40.22 -15.48 -0.28
N GLY A 324 -40.35 -14.27 -0.82
CA GLY A 324 -41.66 -13.62 -1.03
C GLY A 324 -42.22 -12.89 0.18
N SER A 325 -41.45 -12.69 1.26
CA SER A 325 -41.84 -11.81 2.37
C SER A 325 -41.55 -10.33 2.06
N LEU A 326 -42.09 -9.42 2.88
CA LEU A 326 -41.85 -7.98 2.73
C LEU A 326 -40.38 -7.62 2.93
N GLU A 327 -39.71 -8.27 3.88
CA GLU A 327 -38.27 -8.12 4.14
C GLU A 327 -37.43 -8.58 2.94
N TRP A 328 -37.91 -9.59 2.21
CA TRP A 328 -37.27 -10.08 0.98
C TRP A 328 -37.39 -9.08 -0.18
N ASP A 329 -38.53 -8.40 -0.32
CA ASP A 329 -38.71 -7.39 -1.35
C ASP A 329 -37.95 -6.09 -1.06
N LEU A 330 -37.85 -5.71 0.23
CA LEU A 330 -37.04 -4.57 0.66
C LEU A 330 -35.55 -4.79 0.38
N LEU A 331 -35.04 -6.00 0.63
CA LEU A 331 -33.66 -6.38 0.33
C LEU A 331 -33.37 -6.29 -1.18
N LYS A 332 -34.29 -6.76 -2.03
CA LYS A 332 -34.15 -6.64 -3.50
C LYS A 332 -34.06 -5.18 -3.94
N PHE A 333 -34.88 -4.31 -3.38
CA PHE A 333 -34.87 -2.89 -3.70
C PHE A 333 -33.54 -2.24 -3.34
N GLN A 334 -32.98 -2.56 -2.16
CA GLN A 334 -31.67 -2.04 -1.72
C GLN A 334 -30.52 -2.51 -2.60
N VAL A 335 -30.49 -3.80 -2.96
CA VAL A 335 -29.45 -4.35 -3.85
C VAL A 335 -29.53 -3.73 -5.23
N ARG A 336 -30.75 -3.60 -5.78
CA ARG A 336 -30.96 -2.99 -7.09
C ARG A 336 -30.56 -1.52 -7.12
N GLY A 337 -30.97 -0.73 -6.12
CA GLY A 337 -30.57 0.67 -6.01
C GLY A 337 -29.06 0.85 -5.91
N ALA A 338 -28.38 0.01 -5.12
CA ALA A 338 -26.93 0.08 -5.00
C ALA A 338 -26.20 -0.28 -6.31
N LEU A 339 -26.72 -1.24 -7.07
CA LEU A 339 -26.15 -1.61 -8.37
C LEU A 339 -26.44 -0.56 -9.45
N GLU A 340 -27.63 0.03 -9.47
CA GLU A 340 -27.99 1.10 -10.41
C GLU A 340 -27.21 2.39 -10.15
N GLU A 341 -26.87 2.68 -8.89
CA GLU A 341 -26.18 3.90 -8.49
C GLU A 341 -24.65 3.75 -8.49
N TYR A 342 -24.12 2.58 -8.12
CA TYR A 342 -22.69 2.39 -7.84
C TYR A 342 -22.02 1.21 -8.57
N ASP A 343 -22.76 0.38 -9.34
CA ASP A 343 -22.27 -0.86 -10.00
C ASP A 343 -21.69 -1.95 -9.05
N TYR A 344 -21.56 -1.66 -7.74
CA TYR A 344 -21.08 -2.58 -6.71
C TYR A 344 -21.71 -2.29 -5.33
N PHE A 345 -21.69 -3.27 -4.43
CA PHE A 345 -22.11 -3.08 -3.02
C PHE A 345 -21.29 -3.95 -2.06
N LYS A 346 -21.28 -3.55 -0.77
CA LYS A 346 -20.62 -4.30 0.31
C LYS A 346 -21.65 -5.14 1.06
N ALA A 347 -21.44 -6.45 1.14
CA ALA A 347 -22.33 -7.36 1.85
C ALA A 347 -21.76 -7.72 3.23
N SER A 348 -22.56 -7.65 4.29
CA SER A 348 -22.19 -8.08 5.64
C SER A 348 -22.99 -9.32 6.06
N PHE A 349 -22.35 -10.28 6.74
CA PHE A 349 -22.95 -11.55 7.20
C PHE A 349 -22.45 -11.91 8.60
N ASP A 350 -23.34 -12.40 9.47
CA ASP A 350 -22.99 -12.78 10.84
C ASP A 350 -22.51 -14.23 11.00
N GLN A 351 -22.78 -15.14 10.05
CA GLN A 351 -22.44 -16.57 10.20
C GLN A 351 -21.93 -17.25 8.91
N LEU A 352 -20.76 -17.89 9.07
CA LEU A 352 -20.01 -18.89 8.29
C LEU A 352 -20.32 -19.16 6.79
N LEU A 353 -19.24 -19.48 6.08
CA LEU A 353 -19.03 -19.80 4.66
C LEU A 353 -20.14 -20.55 3.89
N GLU A 354 -21.07 -21.26 4.54
CA GLU A 354 -22.13 -22.07 3.89
C GLU A 354 -23.33 -21.20 3.44
N LEU A 355 -23.72 -20.19 4.23
CA LEU A 355 -24.77 -19.23 3.83
C LEU A 355 -24.35 -18.38 2.62
N ARG A 356 -23.05 -18.14 2.49
CA ARG A 356 -22.45 -17.39 1.37
C ARG A 356 -22.80 -17.98 0.00
N GLN A 357 -22.69 -19.30 -0.16
CA GLN A 357 -22.96 -19.94 -1.45
C GLN A 357 -24.45 -19.92 -1.80
N LEU A 358 -25.30 -20.15 -0.78
CA LEU A 358 -26.77 -20.11 -0.92
C LEU A 358 -27.27 -18.71 -1.28
N VAL A 359 -26.73 -17.65 -0.67
CA VAL A 359 -27.08 -16.26 -0.99
C VAL A 359 -26.65 -15.90 -2.42
N LEU A 360 -25.48 -16.35 -2.86
CA LEU A 360 -25.01 -16.12 -4.23
C LEU A 360 -25.85 -16.85 -5.27
N GLU A 361 -26.25 -18.09 -5.00
CA GLU A 361 -27.18 -18.83 -5.85
C GLU A 361 -28.58 -18.21 -5.87
N ALA A 362 -29.04 -17.68 -4.72
CA ALA A 362 -30.28 -16.94 -4.63
C ALA A 362 -30.22 -15.63 -5.44
N LEU A 363 -29.14 -14.84 -5.31
CA LEU A 363 -28.94 -13.60 -6.07
C LEU A 363 -28.88 -13.85 -7.58
N LYS A 364 -28.16 -14.89 -8.02
CA LYS A 364 -28.15 -15.32 -9.43
C LYS A 364 -29.54 -15.69 -9.94
N LYS A 365 -30.32 -16.43 -9.15
CA LYS A 365 -31.71 -16.79 -9.49
C LYS A 365 -32.68 -15.59 -9.45
N LEU A 366 -32.39 -14.58 -8.63
CA LEU A 366 -33.26 -13.43 -8.39
C LEU A 366 -33.14 -12.35 -9.46
N PHE A 367 -31.93 -12.10 -9.97
CA PHE A 367 -31.65 -10.98 -10.86
C PHE A 367 -31.26 -11.39 -12.27
N ASP A 368 -31.15 -12.69 -12.55
CA ASP A 368 -30.77 -13.25 -13.86
C ASP A 368 -29.45 -12.64 -14.42
N LEU A 369 -28.56 -12.24 -13.49
CA LEU A 369 -27.28 -11.59 -13.77
C LEU A 369 -26.11 -12.47 -13.27
N PRO A 370 -25.02 -12.58 -14.05
CA PRO A 370 -23.82 -13.29 -13.63
C PRO A 370 -23.04 -12.45 -12.60
N PHE A 371 -23.32 -12.66 -11.31
CA PHE A 371 -22.53 -12.06 -10.23
C PHE A 371 -21.15 -12.73 -10.10
N GLN A 372 -20.10 -11.91 -10.04
CA GLN A 372 -18.75 -12.38 -9.68
C GLN A 372 -18.44 -11.98 -8.24
N THR A 373 -17.97 -12.94 -7.45
CA THR A 373 -17.48 -12.64 -6.10
C THR A 373 -15.97 -12.47 -6.14
N LYS A 374 -15.44 -11.31 -5.72
CA LYS A 374 -14.05 -11.25 -5.31
C LYS A 374 -13.96 -11.63 -3.84
N LYS A 375 -13.34 -12.78 -3.56
CA LYS A 375 -12.92 -13.13 -2.21
C LYS A 375 -11.75 -12.19 -1.88
N VAL A 376 -12.00 -11.13 -1.13
CA VAL A 376 -10.92 -10.45 -0.41
C VAL A 376 -10.63 -11.36 0.79
N GLU A 377 -9.38 -11.74 1.00
CA GLU A 377 -8.95 -12.61 2.11
C GLU A 377 -8.98 -11.87 3.45
N ASN A 378 -10.11 -11.24 3.77
CA ASN A 378 -10.46 -10.80 5.11
C ASN A 378 -11.72 -11.59 5.51
N PRO A 379 -11.69 -12.39 6.59
CA PRO A 379 -12.81 -13.25 6.99
C PRO A 379 -14.12 -12.50 7.32
N PHE A 380 -14.14 -11.17 7.30
CA PHE A 380 -15.29 -10.39 7.77
C PHE A 380 -16.09 -9.62 6.72
N VAL A 381 -15.63 -9.44 5.47
CA VAL A 381 -16.48 -8.75 4.46
C VAL A 381 -16.17 -9.09 2.98
N PRO A 382 -17.12 -9.65 2.21
CA PRO A 382 -17.04 -9.75 0.75
C PRO A 382 -17.58 -8.49 0.00
N MET A 383 -16.95 -8.16 -1.12
CA MET A 383 -17.46 -7.22 -2.14
C MET A 383 -18.02 -7.99 -3.35
N LEU A 384 -19.18 -7.56 -3.86
CA LEU A 384 -19.87 -8.15 -5.01
C LEU A 384 -20.07 -7.10 -6.10
N GLY A 385 -19.78 -7.47 -7.36
CA GLY A 385 -19.95 -6.59 -8.54
C GLY A 385 -20.47 -7.35 -9.76
N VAL A 386 -20.98 -6.62 -10.74
CA VAL A 386 -21.50 -7.14 -12.02
C VAL A 386 -20.49 -6.90 -13.15
N HIS A 387 -20.28 -7.88 -14.03
CA HIS A 387 -19.42 -7.73 -15.22
C HIS A 387 -20.23 -7.12 -16.38
N GLN A 388 -19.79 -5.99 -16.94
CA GLN A 388 -20.51 -5.19 -17.94
C GLN A 388 -20.53 -5.75 -19.38
N ASP A 389 -20.19 -7.02 -19.61
CA ASP A 389 -20.18 -7.59 -20.99
C ASP A 389 -21.57 -7.98 -21.53
N CYS A 390 -22.66 -7.71 -20.80
CA CYS A 390 -24.03 -7.97 -21.24
C CYS A 390 -24.82 -6.70 -21.60
N LYS A 391 -24.20 -5.71 -22.27
CA LYS A 391 -24.95 -4.56 -22.86
C LYS A 391 -25.59 -4.86 -24.22
N ARG A 392 -25.91 -6.11 -24.54
CA ARG A 392 -26.80 -6.43 -25.67
C ARG A 392 -28.02 -7.19 -25.22
N HIS A 393 -29.13 -6.47 -25.30
CA HIS A 393 -30.51 -6.88 -25.14
C HIS A 393 -30.98 -7.03 -23.70
N ILE A 394 -31.71 -6.02 -23.23
CA ILE A 394 -33.13 -6.13 -22.86
C ILE A 394 -33.74 -4.71 -22.99
N HIS A 395 -34.88 -4.65 -23.67
CA HIS A 395 -35.76 -3.49 -23.80
C HIS A 395 -36.58 -3.30 -22.52
#